data_AF-A0A7W9FG81-F1
#
_entry.id   AF-A0A7W9FG81-F1
#
_cell.length_a   1.000
_cell.length_b   1.000
_cell.length_c   1.000
_cell.angle_alpha   90.00
_cell.angle_beta   90.00
_cell.angle_gamma   90.00
#
_symmetry.space_group_name_H-M   'P 1'
#
loop_
_entity.id
_entity.type
_entity.pdbx_description
1 polymer ?
#
loop_
_entity_poly.entity_id
_entity_poly.type
_entity_poly.pdbx_seq_one_letter_code
_entity_poly.pdbx_strand_id
1 'polypeptide(L)'
;MSALTQASLARRPLDGAALLRVAYLSALTRGELDQTANQAILRSYAVEPLGSEITLWRLGFVLDHWSSASQDVRKAALEEFRAVYPRRSWDFDALARTARDPDGRMVGSLTARRLRRTMESTAPEPAP
;
A
#
# COMPACT_ATOMS: atom_id res chain seq x y z
N MET A 1 22.86 4.67 3.30
CA MET A 1 21.96 3.82 4.11
C MET A 1 22.29 4.05 5.57
N SER A 2 21.37 4.52 6.41
CA SER A 2 21.68 4.88 7.81
C SER A 2 21.91 3.63 8.66
N ALA A 3 22.89 3.69 9.58
CA ALA A 3 23.28 2.59 10.45
C ALA A 3 22.12 2.08 11.35
N LEU A 4 21.14 2.94 11.65
CA LEU A 4 19.95 2.58 12.42
C LEU A 4 19.01 1.65 11.65
N THR A 5 18.86 1.84 10.34
CA THR A 5 18.03 0.97 9.51
C THR A 5 18.65 -0.42 9.37
N GLN A 6 19.98 -0.50 9.23
CA GLN A 6 20.71 -1.77 9.23
C GLN A 6 20.65 -2.48 10.58
N ALA A 7 20.81 -1.75 11.68
CA ALA A 7 20.74 -2.32 13.03
C ALA A 7 19.34 -2.88 13.36
N SER A 8 18.27 -2.22 12.92
CA SER A 8 16.90 -2.75 13.09
C SER A 8 16.65 -4.00 12.25
N LEU A 9 17.09 -4.05 10.99
CA LEU A 9 16.99 -5.25 10.15
C LEU A 9 17.83 -6.42 10.68
N ALA A 10 19.00 -6.14 11.26
CA ALA A 10 19.85 -7.16 11.88
C ALA A 10 19.24 -7.75 13.17
N ARG A 11 18.41 -6.97 13.90
CA ARG A 11 17.74 -7.42 15.13
C ARG A 11 16.37 -8.04 14.88
N ARG A 12 15.66 -7.61 13.83
CA ARG A 12 14.33 -8.10 13.44
C ARG A 12 14.19 -8.16 11.91
N PRO A 13 14.76 -9.18 11.27
CA PRO A 13 14.71 -9.32 9.80
C PRO A 13 13.30 -9.57 9.24
N LEU A 14 12.34 -9.87 10.11
CA LEU A 14 10.92 -10.12 9.81
C LEU A 14 10.01 -8.99 10.32
N ASP A 15 10.49 -7.75 10.33
CA ASP A 15 9.67 -6.58 10.61
C ASP A 15 9.24 -5.92 9.29
N GLY A 16 7.94 -6.01 8.97
CA GLY A 16 7.37 -5.42 7.77
C GLY A 16 7.66 -3.93 7.64
N ALA A 17 7.64 -3.20 8.76
CA ALA A 17 7.92 -1.76 8.79
C ALA A 17 9.41 -1.47 8.54
N ALA A 18 10.32 -2.35 8.96
CA ALA A 18 11.75 -2.21 8.64
C ALA A 18 12.02 -2.39 7.14
N LEU A 19 11.34 -3.33 6.49
CA LEU A 19 11.42 -3.54 5.04
C LEU A 19 10.86 -2.34 4.26
N LEU A 20 9.74 -1.77 4.70
CA LEU A 20 9.20 -0.56 4.08
C LEU A 20 10.10 0.67 4.25
N ARG A 21 10.82 0.79 5.36
CA ARG A 21 11.85 1.84 5.51
C ARG A 21 12.98 1.69 4.48
N VAL A 22 13.37 0.46 4.10
CA VAL A 22 14.35 0.25 3.02
C VAL A 22 13.79 0.76 1.70
N ALA A 23 12.55 0.40 1.37
CA ALA A 23 11.89 0.85 0.14
C ALA A 23 11.81 2.38 0.09
N TYR A 24 11.40 3.01 1.20
CA TYR A 24 11.32 4.46 1.34
C TYR A 24 12.67 5.15 1.11
N LEU A 25 13.74 4.67 1.76
CA LEU A 25 15.08 5.25 1.61
C LEU A 25 15.62 5.09 0.19
N SER A 26 15.31 3.97 -0.49
CA SER A 26 15.67 3.77 -1.89
C SER A 26 14.94 4.78 -2.79
N ALA A 27 13.61 4.89 -2.63
CA ALA A 27 12.79 5.83 -3.39
C ALA A 27 13.18 7.30 -3.17
N LEU A 28 13.55 7.68 -1.93
CA LEU A 28 14.04 9.03 -1.66
C LEU A 28 15.30 9.38 -2.46
N THR A 29 16.16 8.39 -2.73
CA THR A 29 17.43 8.63 -3.42
C THR A 29 17.24 8.73 -4.94
N ARG A 30 16.21 8.07 -5.49
CA ARG A 30 16.01 7.94 -6.95
C ARG A 30 14.76 8.65 -7.49
N GLY A 31 13.84 9.07 -6.62
CA GLY A 31 12.51 9.58 -6.99
C GLY A 31 11.50 8.49 -7.37
N GLU A 32 11.96 7.26 -7.62
CA GLU A 32 11.17 6.14 -8.16
C GLU A 32 11.48 4.84 -7.41
N LEU A 33 10.58 3.85 -7.55
CA LEU A 33 10.79 2.50 -7.02
C LEU A 33 11.73 1.71 -7.93
N ASP A 34 12.98 1.57 -7.50
CA ASP A 34 13.93 0.67 -8.14
C ASP A 34 13.69 -0.81 -7.76
N GLN A 35 14.53 -1.71 -8.29
CA GLN A 35 14.42 -3.15 -8.01
C GLN A 35 14.47 -3.46 -6.52
N THR A 36 15.36 -2.80 -5.78
CA THR A 36 15.51 -2.97 -4.33
C THR A 36 14.24 -2.55 -3.59
N ALA A 37 13.67 -1.40 -3.95
CA ALA A 37 12.44 -0.91 -3.36
C ALA A 37 11.26 -1.86 -3.61
N ASN A 38 11.11 -2.31 -4.86
CA ASN A 38 10.08 -3.27 -5.24
C ASN A 38 10.19 -4.59 -4.45
N GLN A 39 11.39 -5.15 -4.34
CA GLN A 39 11.61 -6.38 -3.56
C GLN A 39 11.32 -6.18 -2.07
N ALA A 40 11.72 -5.05 -1.50
CA ALA A 40 11.45 -4.74 -0.10
C ALA A 40 9.95 -4.60 0.18
N ILE A 41 9.20 -3.97 -0.73
CA ILE A 41 7.73 -3.88 -0.64
C ILE A 41 7.10 -5.28 -0.68
N LEU A 42 7.47 -6.12 -1.65
CA LEU A 42 6.95 -7.49 -1.76
C LEU A 42 7.24 -8.33 -0.51
N ARG A 43 8.45 -8.23 0.06
CA ARG A 43 8.76 -8.89 1.32
C ARG A 43 7.91 -8.38 2.47
N SER A 44 7.58 -7.08 2.50
CA SER A 44 6.68 -6.54 3.53
C SER A 44 5.30 -7.18 3.49
N TYR A 45 4.77 -7.48 2.29
CA TYR A 45 3.50 -8.19 2.13
C TYR A 45 3.59 -9.64 2.61
N ALA A 46 4.72 -10.32 2.38
CA ALA A 46 4.92 -11.69 2.82
C ALA A 46 5.04 -11.81 4.36
N VAL A 47 5.65 -10.82 5.00
CA VAL A 47 5.88 -10.80 6.44
C VAL A 47 4.65 -10.31 7.20
N GLU A 48 4.04 -9.21 6.75
CA GLU A 48 2.90 -8.59 7.41
C GLU A 48 1.85 -8.16 6.36
N PRO A 49 0.96 -9.10 5.96
CA PRO A 49 0.01 -8.86 4.89
C PRO A 49 -1.01 -7.76 5.22
N LEU A 50 -1.47 -7.66 6.47
CA LEU A 50 -2.57 -6.79 6.90
C LEU A 50 -2.34 -6.16 8.29
N GLY A 51 -1.23 -5.44 8.47
CA GLY A 51 -0.93 -4.74 9.72
C GLY A 51 -1.71 -3.42 9.88
N SER A 52 -2.30 -3.18 11.05
CA SER A 52 -3.17 -2.00 11.28
C SER A 52 -2.48 -0.66 11.01
N GLU A 53 -1.20 -0.55 11.39
CA GLU A 53 -0.37 0.63 11.18
C GLU A 53 0.27 0.65 9.79
N ILE A 54 0.66 -0.51 9.27
CA ILE A 54 1.47 -0.60 8.06
C ILE A 54 0.64 -0.42 6.78
N THR A 55 -0.62 -0.85 6.80
CA THR A 55 -1.48 -0.90 5.61
C THR A 55 -1.70 0.49 4.99
N LEU A 56 -2.05 1.50 5.80
CA LEU A 56 -2.29 2.84 5.25
C LEU A 56 -1.01 3.42 4.66
N TRP A 57 0.08 3.36 5.42
CA TRP A 57 1.34 3.90 4.97
C TRP A 57 1.81 3.20 3.69
N ARG A 58 1.73 1.85 3.64
CA ARG A 58 2.17 1.04 2.50
C ARG A 58 1.35 1.33 1.25
N LEU A 59 0.02 1.35 1.36
CA LEU A 59 -0.85 1.65 0.23
C LEU A 59 -0.65 3.09 -0.26
N GLY A 60 -0.49 4.04 0.66
CA GLY A 60 -0.16 5.43 0.32
C GLY A 60 1.15 5.52 -0.46
N PHE A 61 2.20 4.87 0.05
CA PHE A 61 3.50 4.85 -0.57
C PHE A 61 3.48 4.18 -1.96
N VAL A 62 2.81 3.04 -2.11
CA VAL A 62 2.70 2.39 -3.43
C VAL A 62 1.90 3.22 -4.42
N LEU A 63 0.80 3.84 -3.99
CA LEU A 63 -0.01 4.71 -4.86
C LEU A 63 0.73 5.99 -5.23
N ASP A 64 1.57 6.54 -4.36
CA ASP A 64 2.41 7.70 -4.65
C ASP A 64 3.52 7.43 -5.68
N HIS A 65 3.83 6.16 -5.95
CA HIS A 65 4.91 5.74 -6.85
C HIS A 65 4.44 4.70 -7.90
N TRP A 66 3.14 4.67 -8.18
CA TRP A 66 2.47 3.61 -8.92
C TRP A 66 3.11 3.29 -10.28
N SER A 67 3.49 4.33 -11.03
CA SER A 67 4.09 4.23 -12.36
C SER A 67 5.42 3.47 -12.36
N SER A 68 6.18 3.59 -11.28
CA SER A 68 7.46 2.88 -11.07
C SER A 68 7.30 1.54 -10.33
N ALA A 69 6.12 1.26 -9.77
CA ALA A 69 5.85 -0.01 -9.10
C ALA A 69 5.80 -1.16 -10.13
N SER A 70 6.46 -2.26 -9.81
CA SER A 70 6.37 -3.50 -10.58
C SER A 70 4.95 -4.06 -10.59
N GLN A 71 4.64 -4.88 -11.59
CA GLN A 71 3.32 -5.51 -11.72
C GLN A 71 2.93 -6.31 -10.47
N ASP A 72 3.87 -7.00 -9.83
CA ASP A 72 3.61 -7.78 -8.62
C ASP A 72 3.26 -6.89 -7.42
N VAL A 73 3.97 -5.76 -7.25
CA VAL A 73 3.67 -4.79 -6.19
C VAL A 73 2.28 -4.17 -6.41
N ARG A 74 1.94 -3.82 -7.66
CA ARG A 74 0.61 -3.30 -8.01
C ARG A 74 -0.49 -4.30 -7.69
N LYS A 75 -0.27 -5.58 -8.00
CA LYS A 75 -1.22 -6.65 -7.70
C LYS A 75 -1.41 -6.81 -6.18
N ALA A 76 -0.32 -6.92 -5.42
CA ALA A 76 -0.37 -7.06 -3.97
C ALA A 76 -1.04 -5.86 -3.29
N ALA A 77 -0.78 -4.64 -3.75
CA ALA A 77 -1.43 -3.44 -3.25
C ALA A 77 -2.95 -3.45 -3.50
N LEU A 78 -3.40 -3.86 -4.69
CA LEU A 78 -4.83 -3.96 -4.96
C LEU A 78 -5.50 -5.08 -4.15
N GLU A 79 -4.81 -6.18 -3.87
CA GLU A 79 -5.30 -7.23 -2.99
C GLU A 79 -5.44 -6.75 -1.55
N GLU A 80 -4.42 -6.07 -1.01
CA GLU A 80 -4.50 -5.42 0.30
C GLU A 80 -5.67 -4.44 0.34
N PHE A 81 -5.72 -3.48 -0.60
CA PHE A 81 -6.77 -2.46 -0.69
C PHE A 81 -8.16 -3.09 -0.61
N ARG A 82 -8.44 -4.14 -1.40
CA ARG A 82 -9.73 -4.84 -1.39
C ARG A 82 -10.04 -5.49 -0.03
N ALA A 83 -9.04 -6.09 0.61
CA ALA A 83 -9.21 -6.77 1.89
C ALA A 83 -9.52 -5.80 3.03
N VAL A 84 -8.95 -4.59 3.00
CA VAL A 84 -9.07 -3.62 4.11
C VAL A 84 -10.14 -2.55 3.90
N TYR A 85 -10.55 -2.30 2.65
CA TYR A 85 -11.52 -1.25 2.32
C TYR A 85 -12.82 -1.30 3.14
N PRO A 86 -13.46 -2.46 3.39
CA PRO A 86 -14.73 -2.49 4.12
C PRO A 86 -14.63 -1.94 5.55
N ARG A 87 -13.43 -1.99 6.17
CA ARG A 87 -13.22 -1.53 7.55
C ARG A 87 -12.72 -0.09 7.65
N ARG A 88 -12.19 0.48 6.56
CA ARG A 88 -11.51 1.79 6.56
C ARG A 88 -11.76 2.57 5.27
N SER A 89 -12.96 2.47 4.71
CA SER A 89 -13.30 3.04 3.39
C SER A 89 -12.98 4.52 3.30
N TRP A 90 -13.24 5.29 4.37
CA TRP A 90 -12.91 6.72 4.44
C TRP A 90 -11.42 7.01 4.29
N ASP A 91 -10.57 6.29 5.03
CA ASP A 91 -9.11 6.48 4.98
C ASP A 91 -8.59 6.21 3.55
N PHE A 92 -9.09 5.14 2.91
CA PHE A 92 -8.66 4.76 1.58
C PHE A 92 -9.20 5.66 0.47
N ASP A 93 -10.41 6.21 0.64
CA ASP A 93 -10.94 7.23 -0.25
C ASP A 93 -10.09 8.50 -0.22
N ALA A 94 -9.67 8.93 0.98
CA ALA A 94 -8.78 10.08 1.14
C ALA A 94 -7.42 9.82 0.48
N LEU A 95 -6.82 8.69 0.81
CA LEU A 95 -5.50 8.28 0.32
C LEU A 95 -5.47 8.14 -1.21
N ALA A 96 -6.51 7.56 -1.81
CA ALA A 96 -6.66 7.47 -3.26
C ALA A 96 -6.74 8.83 -3.94
N ARG A 97 -7.37 9.84 -3.32
CA ARG A 97 -7.48 11.20 -3.89
C ARG A 97 -6.20 12.01 -3.76
N THR A 98 -5.43 11.78 -2.71
CA THR A 98 -4.22 12.57 -2.40
C THR A 98 -2.93 11.97 -2.95
N ALA A 99 -2.99 10.81 -3.59
CA ALA A 99 -1.81 10.18 -4.21
C ALA A 99 -1.13 11.15 -5.21
N ARG A 100 0.20 11.26 -5.11
CA ARG A 100 1.02 12.17 -5.94
C ARG A 100 1.10 11.72 -7.39
N ASP A 101 1.29 10.43 -7.62
CA ASP A 101 1.31 9.83 -8.95
C ASP A 101 -0.12 9.85 -9.56
N PRO A 102 -0.30 10.42 -10.77
CA PRO A 102 -1.62 10.51 -11.40
C PRO A 102 -2.23 9.14 -11.71
N ASP A 103 -1.43 8.15 -12.10
CA ASP A 103 -1.90 6.79 -12.39
C ASP A 103 -2.31 6.09 -11.09
N GLY A 104 -1.52 6.29 -10.03
CA GLY A 104 -1.87 5.80 -8.70
C GLY A 104 -3.18 6.39 -8.19
N ARG A 105 -3.35 7.72 -8.32
CA ARG A 105 -4.60 8.41 -7.96
C ARG A 105 -5.80 7.87 -8.73
N MET A 106 -5.66 7.70 -10.03
CA MET A 106 -6.71 7.15 -10.90
C MET A 106 -7.09 5.73 -10.47
N VAL A 107 -6.12 4.83 -10.35
CA VAL A 107 -6.35 3.43 -9.99
C VAL A 107 -6.96 3.29 -8.60
N GLY A 108 -6.44 4.04 -7.62
CA GLY A 108 -6.99 4.07 -6.27
C GLY A 108 -8.45 4.51 -6.26
N SER A 109 -8.76 5.60 -6.97
CA SER A 109 -10.11 6.18 -7.02
C SER A 109 -11.12 5.23 -7.70
N LEU A 110 -10.72 4.58 -8.80
CA LEU A 110 -11.56 3.60 -9.50
C LEU A 110 -11.80 2.35 -8.64
N THR A 111 -10.77 1.88 -7.95
CA THR A 111 -10.87 0.71 -7.06
C THR A 111 -11.82 0.99 -5.91
N ALA A 112 -11.65 2.12 -5.22
CA ALA A 112 -12.53 2.55 -4.14
C ALA A 112 -13.99 2.69 -4.61
N ARG A 113 -14.22 3.38 -5.74
CA ARG A 113 -15.56 3.53 -6.32
C ARG A 113 -16.22 2.20 -6.68
N ARG A 114 -15.43 1.21 -7.14
CA ARG A 114 -15.95 -0.15 -7.43
C ARG A 114 -16.34 -0.88 -6.15
N LEU A 115 -15.50 -0.82 -5.12
CA LEU A 115 -15.74 -1.49 -3.85
C LEU A 115 -16.94 -0.90 -3.11
N ARG A 116 -17.05 0.44 -3.07
CA ARG A 116 -18.22 1.12 -2.48
C ARG A 116 -19.52 0.66 -3.12
N ARG A 117 -19.60 0.67 -4.46
CA ARG A 117 -20.77 0.16 -5.18
C ARG A 117 -21.10 -1.31 -4.87
N THR A 118 -20.07 -2.13 -4.70
CA THR A 118 -20.26 -3.55 -4.34
C THR A 118 -20.86 -3.68 -2.95
N MET A 119 -20.39 -2.87 -1.98
CA MET A 119 -20.91 -2.86 -0.62
C MET A 119 -22.35 -2.36 -0.56
N GLU A 120 -22.68 -1.27 -1.29
CA GLU A 120 -24.04 -0.74 -1.40
C GLU A 120 -25.02 -1.76 -1.99
N SER A 121 -24.59 -2.53 -3.01
CA SER A 121 -25.39 -3.59 -3.62
C SER A 121 -25.62 -4.81 -2.74
N THR A 122 -24.85 -4.96 -1.66
CA THR A 122 -24.93 -6.12 -0.74
C THR A 122 -25.64 -5.77 0.57
N ALA A 123 -26.07 -4.51 0.73
CA ALA A 123 -26.84 -4.09 1.90
C ALA A 123 -28.24 -4.75 1.87
N PRO A 124 -28.70 -5.37 2.98
CA PRO A 124 -30.04 -5.94 3.03
C PRO A 124 -31.09 -4.84 2.82
N GLU A 125 -32.13 -5.15 2.07
CA GLU A 125 -33.27 -4.27 1.85
C GLU A 125 -33.86 -3.85 3.21
N PRO A 126 -34.14 -2.55 3.45
CA PRO A 126 -34.77 -2.13 4.68
C PRO A 126 -36.13 -2.85 4.80
N ALA A 127 -36.35 -3.52 5.94
CA ALA A 127 -37.62 -4.18 6.21
C ALA A 127 -38.77 -3.14 6.14
N PRO A 128 -39.92 -3.51 5.56
CA PRO A 128 -41.04 -2.59 5.34
C PRO A 128 -41.63 -2.03 6.63
#